data_AF-A0AAV0WL05-F1
#
_entry.id   AF-A0AAV0WL05-F1
#
_cell.length_a   1.000
_cell.length_b   1.000
_cell.length_c   1.000
_cell.angle_alpha   90.00
_cell.angle_beta   90.00
_cell.angle_gamma   90.00
#
_symmetry.space_group_name_H-M   'P 1'
#
loop_
_entity.id
_entity.type
_entity.pdbx_description
1 polymer ?
#
loop_
_entity_poly.entity_id
_entity_poly.type
_entity_poly.pdbx_seq_one_letter_code
_entity_poly.pdbx_strand_id
1 'polypeptide(L)'
;MLNEHNHENISENIVSRQIINSRIKRKCENNLFTRPNKIIRQELRSTENDLQTVHSDIKLWRKSMYDFRKKKLPTIPKSLEESKFQLFNLRDTLKTNLDEYFCYME
;
A
#
# COMPACT_ATOMS: atom_id res chain seq x y z
N MET A 1 -2.02 44.12 10.34
CA MET A 1 -1.22 42.94 10.71
C MET A 1 -2.09 41.72 10.44
N LEU A 2 -1.76 40.91 9.44
CA LEU A 2 -2.60 39.79 9.00
C LEU A 2 -1.68 38.58 8.80
N ASN A 3 -1.62 37.71 9.81
CA ASN A 3 -1.26 36.28 9.77
C ASN A 3 -1.06 35.75 11.20
N GLU A 4 -2.02 35.96 12.10
CA GLU A 4 -2.03 35.21 13.37
C GLU A 4 -2.63 33.82 13.11
N HIS A 5 -1.75 32.81 13.04
CA HIS A 5 -2.14 31.41 12.90
C HIS A 5 -2.60 30.87 14.27
N ASN A 6 -3.88 31.07 14.58
CA ASN A 6 -4.51 30.53 15.79
C ASN A 6 -5.04 29.12 15.54
N HIS A 7 -4.16 28.12 15.55
CA HIS A 7 -4.58 26.72 15.68
C HIS A 7 -3.84 26.05 16.81
N GLU A 8 -4.52 25.13 17.49
CA GLU A 8 -3.88 24.26 18.46
C GLU A 8 -2.75 23.46 17.80
N ASN A 9 -1.70 23.20 18.58
CA ASN A 9 -0.59 22.40 18.09
C ASN A 9 -1.05 20.94 17.93
N ILE A 10 -0.69 20.31 16.81
CA ILE A 10 -1.04 18.93 16.55
C ILE A 10 -0.25 18.04 17.51
N SER A 11 -0.94 17.11 18.18
CA SER A 11 -0.30 16.13 19.05
C SER A 11 0.81 15.36 18.31
N GLU A 12 1.97 15.24 18.97
CA GLU A 12 3.12 14.48 18.45
C GLU A 12 2.77 13.02 18.14
N ASN A 13 1.80 12.45 18.86
CA ASN A 13 1.32 11.10 18.60
C ASN A 13 0.59 11.00 17.25
N ILE A 14 -0.24 12.00 16.90
CA ILE A 14 -0.94 12.06 15.61
C ILE A 14 0.09 12.14 14.48
N VAL A 15 1.08 13.01 14.62
CA VAL A 15 2.18 13.15 13.65
C VAL A 15 2.93 11.83 13.50
N SER A 16 3.27 11.17 14.61
CA SER A 16 3.97 9.88 14.60
C SER A 16 3.16 8.78 13.90
N ARG A 17 1.84 8.70 14.11
CA ARG A 17 0.95 7.76 13.41
C ARG A 17 0.94 8.03 11.90
N GLN A 18 0.94 9.29 11.48
CA GLN A 18 0.98 9.67 10.07
C GLN A 18 2.31 9.29 9.42
N ILE A 19 3.44 9.52 10.11
CA ILE A 19 4.78 9.13 9.63
C ILE A 19 4.81 7.62 9.37
N ILE A 20 4.29 6.80 10.29
CA ILE A 20 4.25 5.35 10.13
C ILE A 20 3.36 4.94 8.98
N ASN A 21 2.17 5.55 8.83
CA ASN A 21 1.29 5.28 7.71
C ASN A 21 1.99 5.53 6.35
N SER A 22 2.78 6.60 6.27
CA SER A 22 3.57 6.91 5.07
C SER A 22 4.71 5.91 4.84
N ARG A 23 5.38 5.44 5.91
CA ARG A 23 6.44 4.41 5.83
C ARG A 23 5.89 3.05 5.39
N ILE A 24 4.81 2.55 5.99
CA ILE A 24 4.21 1.26 5.62
C ILE A 24 3.70 1.26 4.17
N LYS A 25 3.17 2.40 3.67
CA LYS A 25 2.73 2.54 2.27
C LYS A 25 3.89 2.40 1.30
N ARG A 26 5.02 3.08 1.56
CA ARG A 26 6.24 2.95 0.76
C ARG A 26 6.78 1.51 0.79
N LYS A 27 6.81 0.86 1.96
CA LYS A 27 7.24 -0.54 2.06
C LYS A 27 6.32 -1.51 1.30
N CYS A 28 5.04 -1.18 1.13
CA CYS A 28 4.11 -2.01 0.34
C CYS A 28 4.40 -2.01 -1.15
N GLU A 29 5.01 -0.95 -1.69
CA GLU A 29 5.35 -0.86 -3.11
C GLU A 29 6.33 -1.97 -3.49
N ASN A 30 7.38 -2.14 -2.69
CA ASN A 30 8.41 -3.15 -2.93
C ASN A 30 8.00 -4.57 -2.47
N ASN A 31 6.97 -4.69 -1.63
CA ASN A 31 6.60 -5.95 -0.97
C ASN A 31 5.11 -6.28 -1.15
N LEU A 32 4.65 -6.33 -2.40
CA LEU A 32 3.24 -6.53 -2.78
C LEU A 32 2.61 -7.77 -2.12
N PHE A 33 3.35 -8.88 -2.09
CA PHE A 33 2.88 -10.18 -1.60
C PHE A 33 3.10 -10.40 -0.11
N THR A 34 3.86 -9.53 0.56
CA THR A 34 4.08 -9.68 2.01
C THR A 34 2.81 -9.34 2.77
N ARG A 35 2.45 -10.15 3.78
CA ARG A 35 1.28 -9.91 4.62
C ARG A 35 1.38 -8.52 5.30
N PRO A 36 0.34 -7.66 5.22
CA PRO A 36 0.40 -6.31 5.80
C PRO A 36 0.79 -6.28 7.28
N ASN A 37 0.27 -7.22 8.08
CA ASN A 37 0.59 -7.33 9.50
C ASN A 37 2.11 -7.55 9.76
N LYS A 38 2.83 -8.20 8.84
CA LYS A 38 4.28 -8.39 8.97
C LYS A 38 5.01 -7.06 8.82
N ILE A 39 4.63 -6.27 7.81
CA ILE A 39 5.21 -4.94 7.57
C ILE A 39 4.87 -3.98 8.72
N ILE A 40 3.61 -3.97 9.18
CA ILE A 40 3.18 -3.12 10.31
C ILE A 40 3.98 -3.46 11.57
N ARG A 41 4.07 -4.74 11.94
CA ARG A 41 4.84 -5.16 13.14
C ARG A 41 6.32 -4.82 13.02
N GLN A 42 6.90 -4.96 11.84
CA GLN A 42 8.28 -4.58 11.59
C GLN A 42 8.48 -3.08 11.78
N GLU A 43 7.59 -2.25 11.23
CA GLU A 43 7.67 -0.79 11.37
C GLU A 43 7.49 -0.31 12.81
N LEU A 44 6.53 -0.90 13.54
CA LEU A 44 6.32 -0.59 14.95
C LEU A 44 7.55 -0.95 15.79
N ARG A 45 8.20 -2.08 15.50
CA ARG A 45 9.44 -2.48 16.19
C ARG A 45 10.61 -1.56 15.89
N SER A 46 10.69 -1.00 14.69
CA SER A 46 11.77 -0.09 14.27
C SER A 46 11.49 1.39 14.58
N THR A 47 10.38 1.70 15.25
CA THR A 47 10.07 3.08 15.67
C THR A 47 10.69 3.32 17.05
N GLU A 48 11.54 4.33 17.15
CA GLU A 48 12.27 4.68 18.40
C GLU A 48 11.38 5.40 19.42
N ASN A 49 10.30 6.04 18.97
CA ASN A 49 9.40 6.80 19.84
C ASN A 49 8.27 5.91 20.40
N ASP A 50 7.86 6.19 21.64
CA ASP A 50 6.71 5.57 22.29
C ASP A 50 5.39 5.97 21.59
N LEU A 51 5.10 5.24 20.53
CA LEU A 51 3.89 5.41 19.76
C LEU A 51 2.71 4.74 20.47
N GLN A 52 1.84 5.55 21.05
CA GLN A 52 0.55 5.09 21.51
C GLN A 52 -0.34 4.75 20.30
N THR A 53 -0.50 3.46 20.00
CA THR A 53 -1.42 2.95 18.96
C THR A 53 -2.69 2.42 19.58
N VAL A 54 -3.81 2.65 18.90
CA VAL A 54 -5.10 2.02 19.18
C VAL A 54 -5.34 0.90 18.16
N HIS A 55 -6.13 -0.10 18.53
CA HIS A 55 -6.47 -1.22 17.64
C HIS A 55 -7.05 -0.76 16.28
N SER A 56 -7.79 0.35 16.26
CA SER A 56 -8.33 0.97 15.04
C SER A 56 -7.23 1.39 14.06
N ASP A 57 -6.07 1.87 14.54
CA ASP A 57 -4.95 2.29 13.69
C ASP A 57 -4.44 1.12 12.85
N ILE A 58 -4.26 -0.05 13.46
CA ILE A 58 -3.77 -1.26 12.79
C ILE A 58 -4.75 -1.68 11.66
N LYS A 59 -6.06 -1.56 11.91
CA LYS A 59 -7.09 -1.83 10.90
C LYS A 59 -6.99 -0.83 9.75
N LEU A 60 -6.87 0.46 10.04
CA LEU A 60 -6.80 1.53 9.05
C LEU A 60 -5.52 1.45 8.21
N TRP A 61 -4.37 1.20 8.83
CA TRP A 61 -3.09 0.97 8.16
C TRP A 61 -3.18 -0.19 7.18
N ARG A 62 -3.68 -1.34 7.63
CA ARG A 62 -3.87 -2.52 6.76
C ARG A 62 -4.80 -2.22 5.59
N LYS A 63 -5.92 -1.52 5.82
CA LYS A 63 -6.81 -1.07 4.75
C LYS A 63 -6.07 -0.17 3.75
N SER A 64 -5.35 0.83 4.25
CA SER A 64 -4.60 1.76 3.41
C SER A 64 -3.53 1.07 2.56
N MET A 65 -2.89 0.03 3.11
CA MET A 65 -1.94 -0.81 2.38
C MET A 65 -2.62 -1.61 1.27
N TYR A 66 -3.78 -2.24 1.54
CA TYR A 66 -4.53 -2.96 0.51
C TYR A 66 -5.04 -2.04 -0.59
N ASP A 67 -5.58 -0.87 -0.23
CA ASP A 67 -6.05 0.13 -1.19
C ASP A 67 -4.89 0.60 -2.09
N PHE A 68 -3.71 0.80 -1.51
CA PHE A 68 -2.51 1.16 -2.28
C PHE A 68 -2.07 0.05 -3.24
N ARG A 69 -2.05 -1.21 -2.79
CA ARG A 69 -1.72 -2.37 -3.64
C ARG A 69 -2.72 -2.56 -4.77
N LYS A 70 -4.00 -2.41 -4.49
CA LYS A 70 -5.08 -2.56 -5.47
C LYS A 70 -4.95 -1.56 -6.62
N LYS A 71 -4.44 -0.35 -6.38
CA LYS A 71 -4.18 0.64 -7.43
C LYS A 71 -3.09 0.23 -8.43
N LYS A 72 -2.20 -0.71 -8.05
CA LYS A 72 -1.12 -1.22 -8.91
C LYS A 72 -1.53 -2.48 -9.68
N LEU A 73 -2.61 -3.14 -9.26
CA LEU A 73 -3.12 -4.35 -9.91
C LEU A 73 -4.13 -3.98 -11.00
N PRO A 74 -4.20 -4.75 -12.11
CA PRO A 74 -5.25 -4.58 -13.09
C PRO A 74 -6.62 -4.81 -12.46
N THR A 75 -7.63 -4.16 -13.01
CA THR A 75 -9.03 -4.35 -12.60
C THR A 75 -9.47 -5.77 -12.92
N ILE A 76 -10.16 -6.42 -11.98
CA ILE A 76 -10.70 -7.77 -12.20
C ILE A 76 -11.65 -7.73 -13.40
N PRO A 77 -11.40 -8.52 -14.45
CA PRO A 77 -12.25 -8.55 -15.64
C PRO A 77 -13.63 -9.13 -15.29
N LYS A 78 -14.67 -8.62 -15.94
CA LYS A 78 -16.06 -9.03 -15.71
C LYS A 78 -16.56 -10.07 -16.71
N SER A 79 -15.80 -10.32 -17.77
CA SER A 79 -16.11 -11.32 -18.79
C SER A 79 -14.85 -12.03 -19.26
N LEU A 80 -15.05 -13.17 -19.93
CA LEU A 80 -13.96 -13.90 -20.57
C LEU A 80 -13.25 -13.04 -21.63
N GLU A 81 -14.02 -12.28 -22.41
CA GLU A 81 -13.48 -11.42 -23.46
C GLU A 81 -12.62 -10.28 -22.90
N GLU A 82 -13.09 -9.64 -21.83
CA GLU A 82 -12.31 -8.62 -21.12
C GLU A 82 -11.02 -9.24 -20.54
N SER A 83 -11.09 -10.48 -20.05
CA SER A 83 -9.91 -11.20 -19.55
C SER A 83 -8.88 -11.43 -20.66
N LYS A 84 -9.31 -11.90 -21.84
CA LYS A 84 -8.42 -12.09 -23.00
C LYS A 84 -7.78 -10.77 -23.44
N PHE A 85 -8.58 -9.71 -23.55
CA PHE A 85 -8.09 -8.39 -23.93
C PHE A 85 -7.08 -7.83 -22.91
N GLN A 86 -7.36 -7.96 -21.62
CA GLN A 86 -6.41 -7.54 -20.56
C GLN A 86 -5.10 -8.33 -20.65
N LEU A 87 -5.14 -9.66 -20.83
CA LEU A 87 -3.95 -10.49 -20.98
C LEU A 87 -3.13 -10.09 -22.21
N PHE A 88 -3.78 -9.86 -23.34
CA PHE A 88 -3.13 -9.41 -24.57
C PHE A 88 -2.42 -8.07 -24.40
N ASN A 89 -3.06 -7.11 -23.73
CA ASN A 89 -2.46 -5.79 -23.46
C ASN A 89 -1.29 -5.85 -22.48
N LEU A 90 -1.31 -6.83 -21.55
CA LEU A 90 -0.26 -7.01 -20.56
C LEU A 90 0.92 -7.83 -21.08
N ARG A 91 0.86 -8.42 -22.29
CA ARG A 91 1.85 -9.37 -22.82
C ARG A 91 3.32 -8.90 -22.71
N ASP A 92 3.57 -7.60 -22.89
CA ASP A 92 4.93 -7.02 -22.89
C ASP A 92 5.48 -6.78 -21.47
N THR A 93 4.63 -6.95 -20.45
CA THR A 93 4.96 -6.70 -19.04
C THR A 93 4.71 -7.91 -18.14
N LEU A 94 3.82 -8.82 -18.56
CA LEU A 94 3.44 -10.00 -17.80
C LEU A 94 4.56 -11.04 -17.91
N LYS A 95 5.19 -11.32 -16.78
CA LYS A 95 6.22 -12.35 -16.67
C LYS A 95 5.81 -13.45 -15.71
N THR A 96 6.30 -14.65 -15.98
CA THR A 96 6.20 -15.79 -15.06
C THR A 96 7.11 -15.57 -13.86
N ASN A 97 7.00 -16.44 -12.85
CA ASN A 97 7.93 -16.49 -11.72
C ASN A 97 9.36 -16.88 -12.12
N LEU A 98 9.58 -17.30 -13.36
CA LEU A 98 10.89 -17.59 -13.96
C LEU A 98 11.43 -16.42 -14.79
N ASP A 99 10.77 -15.25 -14.74
CA ASP A 99 11.11 -14.04 -15.51
C ASP A 99 10.94 -14.17 -17.04
N GLU A 100 10.20 -15.20 -17.48
CA GLU A 100 9.86 -15.43 -18.88
C GLU A 100 8.59 -14.66 -19.26
N TYR A 101 8.50 -14.13 -20.48
CA TYR A 101 7.29 -13.48 -20.96
C TYR A 101 6.14 -14.47 -21.07
N PHE A 102 4.95 -14.03 -20.66
CA PHE A 102 3.74 -14.83 -20.81
C PHE A 102 3.41 -15.02 -22.29
N CYS A 103 3.36 -16.29 -22.73
CA CYS A 103 3.00 -16.61 -24.10
C CYS A 103 1.49 -16.52 -24.28
N TYR A 104 1.03 -15.46 -24.96
CA TYR A 104 -0.33 -15.35 -25.42
C TYR A 104 -0.43 -16.06 -26.78
N MET A 105 -1.18 -17.16 -26.85
CA MET A 105 -1.50 -17.85 -28.09
C MET A 105 -2.89 -17.39 -28.56
N GLU A 106 -2.99 -16.92 -29.80
CA GLU A 106 -4.25 -16.49 -30.44
C GLU A 106 -5.22 -17.66 -30.69
#